data_AF-A0A3B9ZJH7-F1
#
_entry.id   AF-A0A3B9ZJH7-F1
#
_cell.length_a   1.000
_cell.length_b   1.000
_cell.length_c   1.000
_cell.angle_alpha   90.00
_cell.angle_beta   90.00
_cell.angle_gamma   90.00
#
_symmetry.space_group_name_H-M   'P 1'
#
loop_
_entity.id
_entity.type
_entity.pdbx_description
1 polymer ?
#
loop_
_entity_poly.entity_id
_entity_poly.type
_entity_poly.pdbx_seq_one_letter_code
_entity_poly.pdbx_strand_id
1 'polypeptide(L)'
;MSNFGKYSLVKKAAKIDLNSDSGYVEFLKIAKENGLTKERLEYYTNAYEASGESGLRALSYRKRMPEDIREAALGRINHYLSIRVPSHLTSKIGFLVKAHYNRITIAEKRPLFGDPSRTSCSEFCQMRYTDFDNRWHLYWKRKTGKWWPYVPKKTVYTIDDCLREIDEDGWGCFWG
;
A
#
# COMPACT_ATOMS: atom_id res chain seq x y z
N MET A 1 -18.59 15.81 -7.02
CA MET A 1 -17.33 16.49 -7.39
C MET A 1 -16.74 15.81 -8.62
N SER A 2 -16.29 16.57 -9.62
CA SER A 2 -15.46 16.05 -10.72
C SER A 2 -14.12 15.53 -10.18
N ASN A 3 -13.45 14.63 -10.91
CA ASN A 3 -12.12 14.13 -10.52
C ASN A 3 -11.11 15.28 -10.35
N PHE A 4 -11.20 16.33 -11.16
CA PHE A 4 -10.35 17.52 -11.08
C PHE A 4 -10.55 18.31 -9.77
N GLY A 5 -11.80 18.56 -9.38
CA GLY A 5 -12.10 19.26 -8.11
C GLY A 5 -11.61 18.47 -6.89
N LYS A 6 -11.71 17.14 -6.97
CA LYS A 6 -11.22 16.23 -5.93
C LYS A 6 -9.69 16.27 -5.79
N TYR A 7 -8.94 16.33 -6.89
CA TYR A 7 -7.47 16.36 -6.84
C TYR A 7 -6.93 17.67 -6.29
N SER A 8 -7.54 18.81 -6.68
CA SER A 8 -7.19 20.12 -6.13
C SER A 8 -7.40 20.19 -4.61
N LEU A 9 -8.55 19.70 -4.13
CA LEU A 9 -8.84 19.60 -2.70
C LEU A 9 -7.77 18.80 -1.95
N VAL A 10 -7.46 17.59 -2.43
CA VAL A 10 -6.53 16.69 -1.76
C VAL A 10 -5.11 17.26 -1.75
N LYS A 11 -4.69 17.89 -2.85
CA LYS A 11 -3.41 18.59 -2.93
C LYS A 11 -3.31 19.72 -1.91
N LYS A 12 -4.39 20.46 -1.67
CA LYS A 12 -4.43 21.47 -0.60
C LYS A 12 -4.31 20.79 0.77
N ALA A 13 -5.11 19.77 1.04
CA ALA A 13 -5.14 19.09 2.32
C ALA A 13 -3.81 18.40 2.69
N ALA A 14 -3.11 17.83 1.72
CA ALA A 14 -1.82 17.16 1.92
C ALA A 14 -0.66 18.11 2.29
N LYS A 15 -0.85 19.43 2.16
CA LYS A 15 0.15 20.43 2.54
C LYS A 15 -0.05 20.98 3.97
N ILE A 16 -1.11 20.56 4.64
CA ILE A 16 -1.46 21.04 5.97
C ILE A 16 -0.57 20.33 6.99
N ASP A 17 0.04 21.10 7.89
CA ASP A 17 0.77 20.53 9.02
C ASP A 17 -0.19 20.02 10.10
N LEU A 18 -0.42 18.71 10.09
CA LEU A 18 -1.29 18.02 11.03
C LEU A 18 -0.73 17.94 12.46
N ASN A 19 0.53 18.31 12.68
CA ASN A 19 1.09 18.39 14.03
C ASN A 19 0.73 19.69 14.75
N SER A 20 0.24 20.70 14.01
CA SER A 20 -0.26 21.94 14.59
C SER A 20 -1.77 21.85 14.86
N ASP A 21 -2.23 22.39 15.99
CA ASP A 21 -3.66 22.43 16.32
C ASP A 21 -4.47 23.16 15.24
N SER A 22 -3.94 24.27 14.72
CA SER A 22 -4.57 25.03 13.64
C SER A 22 -4.68 24.23 12.35
N GLY A 23 -3.62 23.49 11.99
CA GLY A 23 -3.62 22.65 10.79
C GLY A 23 -4.59 21.47 10.95
N TYR A 24 -4.61 20.83 12.11
CA TYR A 24 -5.57 19.77 12.40
C TYR A 24 -7.03 20.25 12.27
N VAL A 25 -7.35 21.41 12.83
CA VAL A 25 -8.68 22.04 12.70
C VAL A 25 -9.00 22.39 11.24
N GLU A 26 -8.04 22.94 10.49
CA GLU A 26 -8.23 23.22 9.06
C GLU A 26 -8.52 21.95 8.27
N PHE A 27 -7.78 20.87 8.52
CA PHE A 27 -7.98 19.59 7.84
C PHE A 27 -9.38 19.01 8.10
N LEU A 28 -9.85 19.05 9.35
CA LEU A 28 -11.19 18.62 9.72
C LEU A 28 -12.28 19.49 9.06
N LYS A 29 -12.05 20.80 8.99
CA LYS A 29 -12.95 21.74 8.33
C LYS A 29 -13.06 21.40 6.84
N ILE A 30 -11.93 21.21 6.16
CA ILE A 30 -11.90 20.81 4.74
C ILE A 30 -12.66 19.50 4.51
N ALA A 31 -12.45 18.49 5.36
CA ALA A 31 -13.16 17.23 5.26
C ALA A 31 -14.68 17.43 5.37
N LYS A 32 -15.12 18.14 6.42
CA LYS A 32 -16.54 18.42 6.69
C LYS A 32 -17.21 19.20 5.57
N GLU A 33 -16.60 20.28 5.10
CA GLU A 33 -17.14 21.14 4.02
C GLU A 33 -17.29 20.41 2.69
N ASN A 34 -16.55 19.32 2.49
CA ASN A 34 -16.57 18.52 1.27
C ASN A 34 -17.31 17.17 1.45
N GLY A 35 -18.02 17.00 2.56
CA GLY A 35 -18.78 15.77 2.84
C GLY A 35 -17.91 14.52 2.98
N LEU A 36 -16.66 14.69 3.40
CA LEU A 36 -15.70 13.61 3.64
C LEU A 36 -15.53 13.40 5.15
N THR A 37 -15.31 12.14 5.54
CA THR A 37 -14.78 11.85 6.87
C THR A 37 -13.28 12.17 6.91
N LYS A 38 -12.74 12.40 8.12
CA LYS A 38 -11.29 12.54 8.34
C LYS A 38 -10.53 11.36 7.72
N GLU A 39 -10.94 10.13 8.04
CA GLU A 39 -10.34 8.89 7.51
C GLU A 39 -10.32 8.89 5.97
N ARG A 40 -11.37 9.38 5.33
CA ARG A 40 -11.45 9.38 3.87
C ARG A 40 -10.58 10.47 3.24
N LEU A 41 -10.44 11.62 3.88
CA LEU A 41 -9.51 12.65 3.43
C LEU A 41 -8.06 12.18 3.60
N GLU A 42 -7.72 11.58 4.74
CA GLU A 42 -6.41 10.95 4.98
C GLU A 42 -6.08 9.88 3.93
N TYR A 43 -7.06 9.03 3.60
CA TYR A 43 -6.86 8.01 2.56
C TYR A 43 -6.45 8.63 1.21
N TYR A 44 -7.01 9.79 0.85
CA TYR A 44 -6.62 10.49 -0.36
C TYR A 44 -5.30 11.24 -0.21
N THR A 45 -5.05 11.93 0.91
CA THR A 45 -3.79 12.65 1.11
C THR A 45 -2.62 11.68 1.15
N ASN A 46 -2.73 10.53 1.81
CA ASN A 46 -1.69 9.49 1.78
C ASN A 46 -1.39 9.01 0.35
N ALA A 47 -2.41 8.84 -0.49
CA ALA A 47 -2.19 8.47 -1.89
C ALA A 47 -1.47 9.58 -2.66
N TYR A 48 -1.81 10.84 -2.39
CA TYR A 48 -1.17 12.00 -3.01
C TYR A 48 0.26 12.22 -2.52
N GLU A 49 0.52 12.06 -1.24
CA GLU A 49 1.86 12.16 -0.66
C GLU A 49 2.76 11.03 -1.17
N ALA A 50 2.21 9.83 -1.36
CA ALA A 50 2.97 8.68 -1.85
C ALA A 50 3.50 8.88 -3.29
N SER A 51 2.69 9.42 -4.19
CA SER A 51 3.06 9.49 -5.62
C SER A 51 2.30 10.55 -6.44
N GLY A 52 1.78 11.57 -5.78
CA GLY A 52 1.05 12.69 -6.39
C GLY A 52 -0.28 12.27 -7.01
N GLU A 53 -0.60 12.86 -8.16
CA GLU A 53 -1.82 12.54 -8.90
C GLU A 53 -1.85 11.07 -9.38
N SER A 54 -0.67 10.47 -9.62
CA SER A 54 -0.58 9.06 -9.97
C SER A 54 -1.15 8.17 -8.85
N GLY A 55 -0.79 8.44 -7.60
CA GLY A 55 -1.30 7.71 -6.44
C GLY A 55 -2.81 7.86 -6.28
N LEU A 56 -3.35 9.06 -6.53
CA LEU A 56 -4.81 9.29 -6.53
C LEU A 56 -5.53 8.49 -7.62
N ARG A 57 -4.97 8.44 -8.83
CA ARG A 57 -5.50 7.64 -9.94
C ARG A 57 -5.40 6.14 -9.64
N ALA A 58 -4.34 5.69 -8.97
CA ALA A 58 -4.13 4.29 -8.61
C ALA A 58 -5.22 3.72 -7.66
N LEU A 59 -5.91 4.55 -6.88
CA LEU A 59 -6.96 4.12 -5.95
C LEU A 59 -8.10 3.38 -6.65
N SER A 60 -8.54 3.90 -7.79
CA SER A 60 -9.64 3.36 -8.61
C SER A 60 -9.17 2.62 -9.85
N TYR A 61 -7.86 2.56 -10.12
CA TYR A 61 -7.32 1.88 -11.30
C TYR A 61 -7.51 0.35 -11.23
N ARG A 62 -8.10 -0.26 -12.27
CA ARG A 62 -8.47 -1.69 -12.29
C ARG A 62 -8.14 -2.41 -13.60
N LYS A 63 -7.31 -1.84 -14.47
CA LYS A 63 -6.89 -2.56 -15.68
C LYS A 63 -6.04 -3.76 -15.32
N ARG A 64 -6.09 -4.83 -16.11
CA ARG A 64 -5.19 -5.98 -15.94
C ARG A 64 -3.75 -5.55 -16.21
N MET A 65 -2.83 -5.98 -15.35
CA MET A 65 -1.39 -5.78 -15.55
C MET A 65 -0.92 -6.48 -16.82
N PRO A 66 -0.04 -5.87 -17.63
CA PRO A 66 0.67 -6.57 -18.69
C PRO A 66 1.37 -7.83 -18.17
N GLU A 67 1.39 -8.89 -18.97
CA GLU A 67 1.83 -10.21 -18.54
C GLU A 67 3.33 -10.26 -18.24
N ASP A 68 4.14 -9.64 -19.10
CA ASP A 68 5.59 -9.48 -18.94
C ASP A 68 5.96 -8.74 -17.64
N ILE A 69 5.25 -7.64 -17.35
CA ILE A 69 5.43 -6.86 -16.12
C ILE A 69 5.02 -7.70 -14.90
N ARG A 70 3.94 -8.48 -15.02
CA ARG A 70 3.43 -9.35 -13.96
C ARG A 70 4.42 -10.46 -13.62
N GLU A 71 4.94 -11.16 -14.62
CA GLU A 71 5.92 -12.23 -14.45
C GLU A 71 7.23 -11.69 -13.85
N ALA A 72 7.74 -10.58 -14.38
CA ALA A 72 8.96 -9.95 -13.87
C ALA A 72 8.80 -9.47 -12.42
N ALA A 73 7.64 -8.93 -12.05
CA ALA A 73 7.35 -8.52 -10.67
C ALA A 73 7.24 -9.73 -9.73
N LEU A 74 6.52 -10.79 -10.14
CA LEU A 74 6.40 -12.01 -9.35
C LEU A 74 7.75 -12.69 -9.13
N GLY A 75 8.61 -12.74 -10.14
CA GLY A 75 9.97 -13.28 -10.02
C GLY A 75 10.79 -12.55 -8.94
N ARG A 76 10.82 -11.21 -8.99
CA ARG A 76 11.50 -10.38 -7.98
C ARG A 76 10.95 -10.59 -6.58
N ILE A 77 9.62 -10.56 -6.43
CA ILE A 77 8.96 -10.72 -5.13
C ILE A 77 9.23 -12.11 -4.54
N ASN A 78 9.13 -13.17 -5.35
CA ASN A 78 9.36 -14.52 -4.88
C ASN A 78 10.82 -14.74 -4.47
N HIS A 79 11.78 -14.19 -5.21
CA HIS A 79 13.20 -14.21 -4.83
C HIS A 79 13.44 -13.47 -3.51
N TYR A 80 12.88 -12.27 -3.37
CA TYR A 80 12.97 -11.48 -2.14
C TYR A 80 12.38 -12.20 -0.92
N LEU A 81 11.27 -12.93 -1.08
CA LEU A 81 10.63 -13.65 0.02
C LEU A 81 11.37 -14.94 0.38
N SER A 82 11.99 -15.63 -0.59
CA SER A 82 12.67 -16.91 -0.34
C SER A 82 13.90 -16.75 0.55
N ILE A 83 14.60 -15.61 0.45
CA ILE A 83 15.77 -15.32 1.29
C ILE A 83 15.41 -14.91 2.73
N ARG A 84 14.14 -14.57 3.01
CA ARG A 84 13.71 -14.11 4.33
C ARG A 84 13.31 -15.23 5.29
N VAL A 85 12.97 -16.41 4.79
CA VAL A 85 12.58 -17.53 5.65
C VAL A 85 13.81 -18.40 5.90
N PRO A 86 14.31 -18.48 7.15
CA PRO A 86 15.39 -19.41 7.48
C PRO A 86 15.02 -20.83 7.05
N SER A 87 15.98 -21.56 6.47
CA SER A 87 15.74 -22.91 5.90
C SER A 87 15.02 -23.85 6.87
N HIS A 88 15.37 -23.79 8.16
CA HIS A 88 14.77 -24.59 9.23
C HIS A 88 13.31 -24.23 9.58
N LEU A 89 12.80 -23.08 9.11
CA LEU A 89 11.42 -22.61 9.33
C LEU A 89 10.53 -22.72 8.09
N THR A 90 11.09 -23.04 6.92
CA THR A 90 10.36 -23.09 5.63
C THR A 90 9.19 -24.08 5.60
N SER A 91 9.22 -25.12 6.44
CA SER A 91 8.12 -26.08 6.57
C SER A 91 6.93 -25.55 7.37
N LYS A 92 7.11 -24.48 8.15
CA LYS A 92 6.10 -23.92 9.08
C LYS A 92 5.65 -22.53 8.66
N ILE A 93 6.60 -21.68 8.28
CA ILE A 93 6.38 -20.27 7.93
C ILE A 93 6.66 -20.12 6.44
N GLY A 94 5.80 -19.39 5.76
CA GLY A 94 5.99 -19.08 4.36
C GLY A 94 5.21 -17.85 3.94
N PHE A 95 5.25 -17.58 2.64
CA PHE A 95 4.52 -16.47 2.05
C PHE A 95 3.65 -16.96 0.91
N LEU A 96 2.49 -16.31 0.75
CA LEU A 96 1.62 -16.49 -0.39
C LEU A 96 1.60 -15.19 -1.19
N VAL A 97 1.85 -15.30 -2.48
CA VAL A 97 1.81 -14.17 -3.41
C VAL A 97 0.67 -14.40 -4.39
N LYS A 98 -0.26 -13.44 -4.47
CA LYS A 98 -1.43 -13.52 -5.36
C LYS A 98 -1.46 -12.30 -6.27
N ALA A 99 -1.45 -12.54 -7.58
CA ALA A 99 -1.66 -11.50 -8.58
C ALA A 99 -3.13 -11.48 -9.04
N HIS A 100 -3.74 -10.30 -9.09
CA HIS A 100 -5.11 -10.10 -9.56
C HIS A 100 -5.30 -8.69 -10.14
N TYR A 101 -5.76 -8.59 -11.38
CA TYR A 101 -5.77 -7.35 -12.17
C TYR A 101 -4.42 -6.64 -12.20
N ASN A 102 -4.31 -5.45 -11.62
CA ASN A 102 -3.08 -4.67 -11.49
C ASN A 102 -2.44 -4.79 -10.11
N ARG A 103 -2.77 -5.81 -9.32
CA ARG A 103 -2.38 -5.91 -7.91
C ARG A 103 -1.62 -7.19 -7.66
N ILE A 104 -0.58 -7.08 -6.83
CA ILE A 104 0.09 -8.22 -6.23
C ILE A 104 -0.05 -8.08 -4.72
N THR A 105 -0.66 -9.07 -4.08
CA THR A 105 -0.86 -9.12 -2.63
C THR A 105 0.06 -10.18 -2.04
N ILE A 106 0.73 -9.83 -0.94
CA ILE A 106 1.58 -10.72 -0.16
C ILE A 106 0.87 -11.01 1.16
N ALA A 107 0.80 -12.29 1.51
CA ALA A 107 0.32 -12.76 2.79
C ALA A 107 1.38 -13.63 3.47
N GLU A 108 1.51 -13.46 4.77
CA GLU A 108 2.29 -14.35 5.61
C GLU A 108 1.44 -15.57 5.97
N LYS A 109 2.02 -16.76 5.84
CA LYS A 109 1.44 -18.05 6.18
C LYS A 109 2.15 -18.57 7.43
N ARG A 110 1.42 -18.77 8.54
CA ARG A 110 1.97 -19.34 9.78
C ARG A 110 1.00 -20.34 10.42
N PRO A 111 1.47 -21.29 11.25
CA PRO A 111 0.59 -22.11 12.07
C PRO A 111 -0.14 -21.24 13.10
N LEU A 112 -1.37 -21.58 13.44
CA LEU A 112 -2.07 -20.90 14.53
C LEU A 112 -1.39 -21.22 15.86
N PHE A 113 -1.23 -20.21 16.71
CA PHE A 113 -0.59 -20.38 18.02
C PHE A 113 -1.33 -21.41 18.89
N GLY A 114 -2.67 -21.37 18.91
CA GLY A 114 -3.49 -22.29 19.71
C GLY A 114 -3.75 -23.65 19.05
N ASP A 115 -3.49 -23.80 17.75
CA ASP A 115 -3.67 -25.06 17.03
C ASP A 115 -2.70 -25.14 15.84
N PRO A 116 -1.48 -25.66 16.05
CA PRO A 116 -0.46 -25.75 15.01
C PRO A 116 -0.83 -26.64 13.82
N SER A 117 -1.90 -27.45 13.90
CA SER A 117 -2.41 -28.22 12.76
C SER A 117 -3.10 -27.32 11.73
N ARG A 118 -3.55 -26.13 12.16
CA ARG A 118 -4.21 -25.14 11.33
C ARG A 118 -3.26 -24.02 10.97
N THR A 119 -3.46 -23.46 9.79
CA THR A 119 -2.64 -22.36 9.26
C THR A 119 -3.47 -21.08 9.15
N SER A 120 -2.91 -19.95 9.59
CA SER A 120 -3.40 -18.61 9.27
C SER A 120 -2.68 -18.02 8.06
N CYS A 121 -3.41 -17.20 7.30
CA CYS A 121 -2.87 -16.40 6.22
C CYS A 121 -3.22 -14.92 6.45
N SER A 122 -2.21 -14.10 6.71
CA SER A 122 -2.39 -12.68 7.03
C SER A 122 -1.81 -11.84 5.91
N GLU A 123 -2.68 -11.22 5.11
CA GLU A 123 -2.27 -10.24 4.10
C GLU A 123 -1.74 -8.98 4.78
N PHE A 124 -0.55 -8.51 4.38
CA PHE A 124 0.08 -7.32 4.99
C PHE A 124 0.53 -6.29 3.96
N CYS A 125 0.92 -6.73 2.76
CA CYS A 125 1.44 -5.87 1.71
C CYS A 125 0.67 -6.06 0.39
N GLN A 126 0.39 -4.95 -0.29
CA GLN A 126 -0.13 -4.96 -1.64
C GLN A 126 0.58 -3.92 -2.51
N MET A 127 1.06 -4.35 -3.67
CA MET A 127 1.65 -3.47 -4.68
C MET A 127 0.65 -3.32 -5.83
N ARG A 128 0.46 -2.09 -6.31
CA ARG A 128 -0.45 -1.80 -7.43
C ARG A 128 0.30 -1.15 -8.57
N TYR A 129 0.13 -1.69 -9.78
CA TYR A 129 0.71 -1.15 -10.99
C TYR A 129 -0.25 -0.19 -11.70
N THR A 130 0.29 0.86 -12.30
CA THR A 130 -0.41 1.77 -13.21
C THR A 130 0.37 1.85 -14.52
N ASP A 131 -0.25 1.46 -15.64
CA ASP A 131 0.38 1.45 -16.96
C ASP A 131 0.34 2.82 -17.68
N PHE A 132 -0.47 3.76 -17.20
CA PHE A 132 -0.52 5.11 -17.78
C PHE A 132 0.74 5.92 -17.52
N ASP A 133 1.55 5.52 -16.53
CA ASP A 133 2.83 6.12 -16.19
C ASP A 133 3.90 5.10 -15.77
N ASN A 134 3.60 3.80 -15.92
CA ASN A 134 4.45 2.66 -15.58
C ASN A 134 4.99 2.69 -14.14
N ARG A 135 4.14 3.09 -13.18
CA ARG A 135 4.52 3.19 -11.75
C ARG A 135 3.92 2.11 -10.88
N TRP A 136 4.64 1.82 -9.81
CA TRP A 136 4.19 0.99 -8.71
C TRP A 136 3.80 1.84 -7.49
N HIS A 137 2.78 1.37 -6.78
CA HIS A 137 2.22 2.03 -5.61
C HIS A 137 2.11 1.03 -4.47
N LEU A 138 2.67 1.36 -3.31
CA LEU A 138 2.71 0.48 -2.16
C LEU A 138 1.50 0.73 -1.24
N TYR A 139 0.90 -0.36 -0.77
CA TYR A 139 -0.23 -0.37 0.14
C TYR A 139 0.02 -1.33 1.28
N TRP A 140 -0.44 -0.95 2.47
CA TRP A 140 -0.40 -1.76 3.68
C TRP A 140 -1.82 -2.03 4.17
N LYS A 141 -1.99 -3.10 4.95
CA LYS A 141 -3.29 -3.47 5.51
C LYS A 141 -3.40 -2.95 6.94
N ARG A 142 -4.34 -2.03 7.20
CA ARG A 142 -4.61 -1.56 8.56
C ARG A 142 -5.25 -2.67 9.40
N LYS A 143 -5.22 -2.52 10.73
CA LYS A 143 -5.93 -3.40 11.70
C LYS A 143 -7.43 -3.60 11.37
N THR A 144 -8.04 -2.62 10.70
CA THR A 144 -9.44 -2.70 10.22
C THR A 144 -9.64 -3.64 9.02
N GLY A 145 -8.57 -4.20 8.46
CA GLY A 145 -8.58 -5.05 7.27
C GLY A 145 -8.61 -4.27 5.95
N LYS A 146 -8.68 -2.94 5.98
CA LYS A 146 -8.69 -2.09 4.77
C LYS A 146 -7.28 -1.84 4.25
N TRP A 147 -7.14 -1.83 2.93
CA TRP A 147 -5.90 -1.43 2.25
C TRP A 147 -5.75 0.09 2.23
N TRP A 148 -4.59 0.58 2.64
CA TRP A 148 -4.25 1.99 2.67
C TRP A 148 -2.99 2.29 1.87
N PRO A 149 -2.92 3.43 1.16
CA PRO A 149 -1.68 3.88 0.55
C PRO A 149 -0.61 4.03 1.64
N TYR A 150 0.57 3.49 1.37
CA TYR A 150 1.75 3.68 2.18
C TYR A 150 2.47 4.92 1.68
N VAL A 151 2.78 5.87 2.58
CA VAL A 151 3.58 7.06 2.25
C VAL A 151 5.05 6.69 2.45
N PRO A 152 5.81 6.47 1.37
CA PRO A 152 7.17 5.96 1.48
C PRO A 152 8.14 7.07 1.88
N LYS A 153 9.25 6.69 2.51
CA LYS A 153 10.32 7.65 2.89
C LYS A 153 11.12 8.09 1.67
N LYS A 154 11.29 7.22 0.68
CA LYS A 154 11.89 7.56 -0.62
C LYS A 154 10.89 7.24 -1.73
N THR A 155 11.02 7.95 -2.84
CA THR A 155 10.07 7.81 -3.94
C THR A 155 10.05 6.39 -4.49
N VAL A 156 8.84 5.92 -4.86
CA VAL A 156 8.60 4.59 -5.39
C VAL A 156 8.14 4.69 -6.84
N TYR A 157 8.88 4.06 -7.74
CA TYR A 157 8.46 3.91 -9.14
C TYR A 157 8.43 2.44 -9.58
N THR A 158 9.29 1.61 -9.01
CA THR A 158 9.52 0.22 -9.40
C THR A 158 9.11 -0.78 -8.31
N ILE A 159 9.11 -2.07 -8.65
CA ILE A 159 8.98 -3.15 -7.67
C ILE A 159 10.14 -3.12 -6.68
N ASP A 160 11.36 -2.89 -7.15
CA ASP A 160 12.55 -2.89 -6.29
C ASP A 160 12.47 -1.74 -5.27
N ASP A 161 11.92 -0.58 -5.65
CA ASP A 161 11.63 0.51 -4.70
C ASP A 161 10.59 0.11 -3.65
N CYS A 162 9.53 -0.62 -4.06
CA CYS A 162 8.54 -1.14 -3.12
C CYS A 162 9.18 -2.10 -2.12
N LEU A 163 10.00 -3.05 -2.60
CA LEU A 163 10.68 -4.04 -1.77
C LEU A 163 11.64 -3.38 -0.78
N ARG A 164 12.35 -2.32 -1.21
CA ARG A 164 13.20 -1.51 -0.33
C ARG A 164 12.41 -0.84 0.79
N GLU A 165 11.27 -0.21 0.49
CA GLU A 165 10.43 0.41 1.54
C GLU A 165 9.82 -0.65 2.49
N ILE A 166 9.49 -1.84 1.99
CA ILE A 166 9.04 -2.95 2.83
C ILE A 166 10.17 -3.43 3.74
N ASP A 167 11.42 -3.46 3.27
CA ASP A 167 12.55 -3.88 4.10
C ASP A 167 12.91 -2.84 5.17
N GLU A 168 12.96 -1.56 4.78
CA GLU A 168 13.20 -0.45 5.70
C GLU A 168 12.08 -0.33 6.75
N ASP A 169 10.85 -0.73 6.39
CA ASP A 169 9.60 -0.67 7.17
C ASP A 169 9.55 0.50 8.15
N GLY A 170 9.81 1.71 7.63
CA GLY A 170 10.10 2.87 8.47
C GLY A 170 8.95 3.33 9.38
N TRP A 171 7.78 2.71 9.25
CA TRP A 171 6.55 2.96 10.00
C TRP A 171 6.02 1.71 10.73
N GLY A 172 6.71 0.55 10.67
CA GLY A 172 6.27 -0.71 11.29
C GLY A 172 4.95 -1.24 10.72
N CYS A 173 4.73 -1.06 9.41
CA CYS A 173 3.47 -1.39 8.74
C CYS A 173 3.45 -2.80 8.14
N PHE A 174 4.61 -3.43 7.90
CA PHE A 174 4.69 -4.67 7.14
C PHE A 174 5.13 -5.86 7.97
N TRP A 175 6.10 -5.69 8.89
CA TRP A 175 6.70 -6.80 9.62
C TRP A 175 6.25 -6.96 11.07
N GLY A 176 5.57 -5.96 11.64
CA GLY A 176 5.00 -6.03 12.99
C GLY A 176 6.02 -5.76 14.08
#